data_AF-A0A932D3V8-F1
#
_entry.id   AF-A0A932D3V8-F1
#
_cell.length_a   1.000
_cell.length_b   1.000
_cell.length_c   1.000
_cell.angle_alpha   90.00
_cell.angle_beta   90.00
_cell.angle_gamma   90.00
#
_symmetry.space_group_name_H-M   'P 1'
#
loop_
_entity.id
_entity.type
_entity.pdbx_description
1 polymer ?
#
loop_
_entity_poly.entity_id
_entity_poly.type
_entity_poly.pdbx_seq_one_letter_code
_entity_poly.pdbx_strand_id
1 'polypeptide(L)'
;MPWGTLGSVTRHTAPNPVLVCEVLSPSTEDHDRGEELAHYKRTVSLREVLLVAHDDRRTDVWRRLDERRDEVTLRSGERIRLESLGCSVEVDEIHRDPLAG
;
A
#
# COMPACT_ATOMS: atom_id res chain seq x y z
N MET A 1 33.78 25.80 -7.48
CA MET A 1 32.58 25.45 -6.70
C MET A 1 31.55 24.88 -7.68
N PRO A 2 31.44 23.55 -7.87
CA PRO A 2 30.48 23.03 -8.83
C PRO A 2 29.07 22.99 -8.21
N TRP A 3 28.11 23.46 -8.98
CA TRP A 3 26.69 23.50 -8.66
C TRP A 3 26.12 22.08 -8.48
N GLY A 4 25.33 21.89 -7.44
CA GLY A 4 24.65 20.63 -7.15
C GLY A 4 23.54 20.34 -8.16
N THR A 5 23.59 19.17 -8.76
CA THR A 5 22.47 18.60 -9.53
C THR A 5 21.32 18.32 -8.56
N LEU A 6 20.27 19.13 -8.59
CA LEU A 6 18.97 18.73 -8.06
C LEU A 6 18.53 17.51 -8.89
N GLY A 7 18.56 16.33 -8.24
CA GLY A 7 18.12 15.08 -8.85
C GLY A 7 16.74 15.28 -9.46
N SER A 8 16.61 14.93 -10.74
CA SER A 8 15.36 15.00 -11.49
C SER A 8 14.31 14.17 -10.76
N VAL A 9 13.41 14.84 -10.04
CA VAL A 9 12.16 14.23 -9.61
C VAL A 9 11.32 14.09 -10.87
N THR A 10 11.43 12.94 -11.53
CA THR A 10 10.51 12.57 -12.59
C THR A 10 9.11 12.54 -11.98
N ARG A 11 8.12 13.16 -12.64
CA ARG A 11 6.73 13.35 -12.16
C ARG A 11 6.02 12.05 -11.70
N HIS A 12 6.61 10.89 -11.98
CA HIS A 12 6.09 9.55 -11.68
C HIS A 12 6.70 8.88 -10.44
N THR A 13 7.61 9.56 -9.71
CA THR A 13 8.30 8.96 -8.56
C THR A 13 7.89 9.67 -7.27
N ALA A 14 7.43 8.89 -6.28
CA ALA A 14 7.23 9.35 -4.91
C ALA A 14 8.48 8.98 -4.08
N PRO A 15 9.38 9.91 -3.75
CA PRO A 15 10.65 9.59 -3.10
C PRO A 15 10.50 9.21 -1.62
N ASN A 16 9.39 9.60 -0.99
CA ASN A 16 9.10 9.34 0.42
C ASN A 16 7.62 8.99 0.63
N PRO A 17 7.14 7.86 0.08
CA PRO A 17 5.74 7.49 0.22
C PRO A 17 5.43 7.17 1.69
N VAL A 18 4.30 7.67 2.18
CA VAL A 18 3.76 7.28 3.50
C VAL A 18 2.86 6.05 3.40
N LEU A 19 2.28 5.83 2.22
CA LEU A 19 1.44 4.69 1.87
C LEU A 19 1.90 4.12 0.52
N VAL A 20 1.95 2.79 0.43
CA VAL A 20 2.06 2.05 -0.84
C VAL A 20 0.85 1.11 -0.96
N CYS A 21 0.25 1.04 -2.14
CA CYS A 21 -0.81 0.11 -2.47
C CYS A 21 -0.31 -0.80 -3.60
N GLU A 22 -0.25 -2.09 -3.33
CA GLU A 22 0.15 -3.13 -4.28
C GLU A 22 -1.06 -3.98 -4.62
N VAL A 23 -1.27 -4.26 -5.90
CA VAL A 23 -2.31 -5.18 -6.36
C VAL A 23 -1.65 -6.50 -6.72
N LEU A 24 -1.96 -7.54 -5.94
CA LEU A 24 -1.33 -8.83 -6.07
C LEU A 24 -1.72 -9.49 -7.40
N SER A 25 -0.73 -10.06 -8.08
CA SER A 25 -0.99 -10.83 -9.29
C SER A 25 -1.52 -12.23 -8.96
N PRO A 26 -2.35 -12.84 -9.83
CA PRO A 26 -2.88 -14.19 -9.61
C PRO A 26 -1.82 -15.30 -9.48
N SER A 27 -0.58 -15.04 -9.91
CA SER A 27 0.45 -16.08 -10.08
C SER A 27 1.35 -16.35 -8.87
N THR A 28 1.28 -15.56 -7.80
CA THR A 28 2.31 -15.62 -6.72
C THR A 28 1.83 -15.10 -5.35
N GLU A 29 0.55 -15.27 -5.04
CA GLU A 29 -0.10 -14.60 -3.91
C GLU A 29 0.54 -14.86 -2.53
N ASP A 30 1.01 -16.08 -2.25
CA ASP A 30 1.60 -16.41 -0.95
C ASP A 30 3.12 -16.17 -0.88
N HIS A 31 3.84 -16.33 -2.00
CA HIS A 31 5.31 -16.26 -2.01
C HIS A 31 5.81 -14.81 -2.14
N ASP A 32 5.21 -14.01 -3.03
CA ASP A 32 5.67 -12.64 -3.31
C ASP A 32 5.25 -11.65 -2.21
N ARG A 33 4.12 -11.92 -1.54
CA ARG A 33 3.57 -11.06 -0.48
C ARG A 33 4.57 -10.80 0.64
N GLY A 34 5.30 -11.82 1.06
CA GLY A 34 6.31 -11.70 2.12
C GLY A 34 7.55 -10.92 1.66
N GLU A 35 7.98 -11.14 0.42
CA GLU A 35 9.18 -10.52 -0.15
C GLU A 35 8.97 -9.04 -0.46
N GLU A 36 7.85 -8.69 -1.09
CA GLU A 36 7.47 -7.30 -1.38
C GLU A 36 7.30 -6.50 -0.10
N LEU A 37 6.56 -7.05 0.88
CA LEU A 37 6.37 -6.38 2.15
C LEU A 37 7.70 -6.20 2.91
N ALA A 38 8.61 -7.18 2.84
CA ALA A 38 9.95 -7.05 3.40
C ALA A 38 10.76 -5.95 2.71
N HIS A 39 10.64 -5.82 1.39
CA HIS A 39 11.25 -4.72 0.63
C HIS A 39 10.75 -3.36 1.14
N TYR A 40 9.43 -3.20 1.22
CA TYR A 40 8.77 -1.96 1.63
C TYR A 40 9.07 -1.55 3.08
N LYS A 41 9.17 -2.50 4.01
CA LYS A 41 9.48 -2.27 5.43
C LYS A 41 10.81 -1.52 5.66
N ARG A 42 11.75 -1.57 4.70
CA ARG A 42 13.05 -0.88 4.75
C ARG A 42 12.93 0.63 4.51
N THR A 43 11.86 1.10 3.86
CA THR A 43 11.63 2.53 3.62
C THR A 43 11.18 3.21 4.90
N VAL A 44 11.94 4.19 5.39
CA VAL A 44 11.69 4.85 6.69
C VAL A 44 10.42 5.70 6.69
N SER A 45 10.13 6.38 5.58
CA SER A 45 8.95 7.24 5.42
C SER A 45 7.63 6.45 5.37
N LEU A 46 7.70 5.15 5.08
CA LEU A 46 6.54 4.30 4.94
C LEU A 46 5.88 4.02 6.29
N ARG A 47 4.57 4.28 6.35
CA ARG A 47 3.72 4.10 7.52
C ARG A 47 2.68 3.02 7.32
N GLU A 48 2.19 2.86 6.09
CA GLU A 48 1.17 1.87 5.75
C GLU A 48 1.51 1.20 4.41
N VAL A 49 1.19 -0.09 4.29
CA VAL A 49 1.21 -0.85 3.02
C VAL A 49 -0.11 -1.58 2.89
N LEU A 50 -0.77 -1.41 1.75
CA LEU A 50 -1.96 -2.14 1.35
C LEU A 50 -1.57 -3.19 0.32
N LEU A 51 -1.86 -4.46 0.59
CA LEU A 51 -1.75 -5.55 -0.36
C LEU A 51 -3.17 -5.98 -0.74
N VAL A 52 -3.58 -5.68 -1.96
CA VAL A 52 -4.94 -5.92 -2.46
C VAL A 52 -4.94 -7.20 -3.27
N ALA A 53 -5.70 -8.20 -2.83
CA ALA A 53 -5.91 -9.42 -3.62
C ALA A 53 -6.76 -9.09 -4.85
N HIS A 54 -6.35 -9.54 -6.03
CA HIS A 54 -7.07 -9.23 -7.26
C HIS A 54 -8.34 -10.09 -7.44
N ASP A 55 -8.30 -11.34 -6.99
CA ASP A 55 -9.35 -12.36 -7.19
C ASP A 55 -10.21 -12.62 -5.94
N ASP A 56 -9.75 -12.23 -4.76
CA ASP A 56 -10.50 -12.24 -3.50
C ASP A 56 -10.78 -10.79 -3.06
N ARG A 57 -11.97 -10.50 -2.50
CA ARG A 57 -12.31 -9.21 -1.89
C ARG A 57 -11.60 -9.09 -0.54
N ARG A 58 -10.27 -9.10 -0.58
CA ARG A 58 -9.37 -9.16 0.57
C ARG A 58 -8.31 -8.10 0.41
N THR A 59 -8.04 -7.39 1.49
CA THR A 59 -6.96 -6.41 1.54
C THR A 59 -6.25 -6.55 2.86
N ASP A 60 -4.94 -6.66 2.77
CA ASP A 60 -4.08 -6.74 3.93
C ASP A 60 -3.36 -5.43 4.16
N VAL A 61 -3.36 -4.99 5.40
CA VAL A 61 -2.82 -3.70 5.79
C VAL A 61 -1.72 -3.93 6.81
N TRP A 62 -0.50 -3.62 6.42
CA TRP A 62 0.62 -3.50 7.34
C TRP A 62 0.78 -2.05 7.78
N ARG A 63 1.02 -1.83 9.07
CA ARG A 63 1.20 -0.50 9.66
C ARG A 63 2.44 -0.40 10.52
N ARG A 64 3.06 0.79 10.48
CA ARG A 64 4.08 1.26 11.41
C ARG A 64 3.82 2.74 11.69
N LEU A 65 3.12 2.99 12.79
CA LEU A 65 2.67 4.31 13.22
C LEU A 65 3.16 4.54 14.65
N ASP A 66 4.07 5.50 14.83
CA ASP A 66 4.74 5.77 16.10
C ASP A 66 5.32 4.49 16.72
N GLU A 67 4.81 4.08 17.88
CA GLU A 67 5.21 2.86 18.59
C GLU A 67 4.40 1.62 18.18
N ARG A 68 3.33 1.80 17.40
CA ARG A 68 2.43 0.71 16.98
C ARG A 68 2.88 0.08 15.67
N ARG A 69 2.93 -1.25 15.67
CA ARG A 69 3.10 -2.07 14.48
C ARG A 69 2.04 -3.15 14.48
N ASP A 70 1.23 -3.18 13.43
CA ASP A 70 0.16 -4.14 13.28
C ASP A 70 0.02 -4.57 11.82
N GLU A 71 -0.55 -5.76 11.64
CA GLU A 71 -0.98 -6.28 10.35
C GLU A 71 -2.42 -6.79 10.52
N VAL A 72 -3.29 -6.41 9.60
CA VAL A 72 -4.70 -6.82 9.63
C VAL A 72 -5.16 -7.17 8.23
N THR A 73 -5.92 -8.25 8.13
CA THR A 73 -6.64 -8.64 6.92
C THR A 73 -8.07 -8.14 7.03
N LEU A 74 -8.53 -7.41 6.02
CA LEU A 74 -9.92 -6.99 5.88
C LEU A 74 -10.54 -7.64 4.64
N ARG A 75 -11.84 -7.86 4.69
CA ARG A 75 -12.64 -8.52 3.66
C ARG A 75 -13.83 -7.66 3.24
N SER A 76 -14.58 -8.13 2.24
CA SER A 76 -15.83 -7.51 1.77
C SER A 76 -16.74 -7.07 2.94
N GLY A 77 -17.35 -5.90 2.82
CA GLY A 77 -18.15 -5.23 3.84
C GLY A 77 -17.35 -4.54 4.96
N GLU A 78 -16.04 -4.76 5.04
CA GLU A 78 -15.19 -4.11 6.04
C GLU A 78 -14.56 -2.81 5.52
N ARG A 79 -14.13 -1.97 6.46
CA ARG A 79 -13.59 -0.64 6.16
C ARG A 79 -12.14 -0.52 6.61
N ILE A 80 -11.28 -0.17 5.66
CA ILE A 80 -9.88 0.15 5.90
C ILE A 80 -9.79 1.59 6.41
N ARG A 81 -9.18 1.77 7.58
CA ARG A 81 -8.73 3.09 8.04
C ARG A 81 -7.27 3.27 7.63
N LEU A 82 -7.02 4.34 6.88
CA LEU A 82 -5.69 4.77 6.42
C LEU A 82 -5.25 5.92 7.33
N GLU A 83 -4.60 5.60 8.43
CA GLU A 83 -4.24 6.58 9.46
C GLU A 83 -3.17 7.55 8.97
N SER A 84 -2.30 7.13 8.04
CA SER A 84 -1.30 8.02 7.44
C SER A 84 -1.92 9.12 6.57
N LEU A 85 -3.14 8.91 6.06
CA LEU A 85 -3.87 9.84 5.19
C LEU A 85 -5.09 10.49 5.85
N GLY A 86 -5.50 10.01 7.04
CA GLY A 86 -6.68 10.51 7.75
C GLY A 86 -8.00 10.20 7.04
N CYS A 87 -8.06 9.14 6.23
CA CYS A 87 -9.25 8.74 5.48
C CYS A 87 -9.59 7.26 5.67
N SER A 88 -10.73 6.86 5.13
CA SER A 88 -11.18 5.46 5.15
C SER A 88 -11.80 5.08 3.82
N VAL A 89 -11.63 3.81 3.44
CA VAL A 89 -12.17 3.24 2.21
C VAL A 89 -12.76 1.86 2.52
N GLU A 90 -13.89 1.53 1.90
CA GLU A 90 -14.46 0.19 2.03
C GLU A 90 -13.73 -0.78 1.12
N VAL A 91 -13.55 -2.03 1.58
CA VAL A 91 -12.89 -3.06 0.76
C VAL A 91 -13.63 -3.23 -0.57
N ASP A 92 -14.96 -3.17 -0.57
CA ASP A 92 -15.75 -3.30 -1.80
C ASP A 92 -15.55 -2.13 -2.78
N GLU A 93 -15.23 -0.94 -2.28
CA GLU A 93 -14.94 0.22 -3.11
C GLU A 93 -13.58 0.10 -3.82
N ILE A 94 -12.58 -0.48 -3.16
CA ILE A 94 -11.26 -0.78 -3.77
C ILE A 94 -11.42 -1.69 -4.99
N HIS A 95 -12.34 -2.65 -4.91
CA HIS A 95 -12.55 -3.64 -5.95
C HIS A 95 -13.74 -3.33 -6.88
N ARG A 96 -14.30 -2.12 -6.79
CA ARG A 96 -15.38 -1.69 -7.66
C ARG A 96 -14.83 -1.56 -9.08
N ASP A 97 -15.45 -2.22 -10.04
CA ASP A 97 -15.18 -1.97 -11.45
C ASP A 97 -15.87 -0.65 -11.85
N PRO A 98 -15.11 0.42 -12.14
CA PRO A 98 -15.70 1.70 -12.53
C PRO A 98 -16.37 1.66 -13.91
N LEU A 99 -16.17 0.60 -14.69
CA LEU A 99 -16.82 0.38 -15.98
C LEU A 99 -18.09 -0.46 -15.87
N ALA A 100 -18.33 -1.07 -14.71
CA ALA A 100 -19.53 -1.84 -14.43
C ALA A 100 -20.66 -0.95 -13.92
N GLY A 101 -21.25 -0.14 -14.81
CA GLY A 101 -22.55 0.51 -14.63
C GLY A 101 -22.60 1.72 -13.71
#